data_AF-A0A2G8LDC5-F1
#
_entry.id   AF-A0A2G8LDC5-F1
#
_cell.length_a   1.000
_cell.length_b   1.000
_cell.length_c   1.000
_cell.angle_alpha   90.00
_cell.angle_beta   90.00
_cell.angle_gamma   90.00
#
_symmetry.space_group_name_H-M   'P 1'
#
loop_
_entity.id
_entity.type
_entity.pdbx_description
1 polymer ?
#
loop_
_entity_poly.entity_id
_entity_poly.type
_entity_poly.pdbx_seq_one_letter_code
_entity_poly.pdbx_strand_id
1 'polypeptide(L)'
;MCFLFILGEKVAFVEDSRRDTCSREVFRHEDLKDAVDLKKVRDHFIFSVESTGALPPEVLVSEAVKILKAKCQTFLSELDNLGPGGTK
;
A
#
# COMPACT_ATOMS: atom_id res chain seq x y z
N MET A 1 4.70 -7.01 18.99
CA MET A 1 3.84 -7.70 19.98
C MET A 1 3.81 -6.83 21.21
N CYS A 2 2.64 -6.33 21.62
CA CYS A 2 2.53 -5.49 22.82
C CYS A 2 1.93 -6.33 23.95
N PHE A 3 2.53 -6.26 25.15
CA PHE A 3 2.04 -6.97 26.32
C PHE A 3 1.23 -5.98 27.18
N LEU A 4 -0.04 -6.28 27.39
CA LEU A 4 -0.89 -5.56 28.35
C LEU A 4 -1.18 -6.46 29.54
N PHE A 5 -1.16 -5.89 30.73
CA PHE A 5 -1.61 -6.56 31.94
C PHE A 5 -3.13 -6.52 31.99
N ILE A 6 -3.79 -7.67 31.84
CA ILE A 6 -5.24 -7.82 32.00
C ILE A 6 -5.45 -8.70 33.24
N LEU A 7 -6.17 -8.19 34.25
CA LEU A 7 -6.48 -8.91 35.51
C LEU A 7 -5.23 -9.44 36.27
N GLY A 8 -4.09 -8.77 36.14
CA GLY A 8 -2.84 -9.17 36.81
C GLY A 8 -1.97 -10.14 36.01
N GLU A 9 -2.42 -10.62 34.86
CA GLU A 9 -1.65 -11.49 33.96
C GLU A 9 -1.19 -10.75 32.70
N LYS A 10 0.01 -11.08 32.21
CA LYS A 10 0.53 -10.53 30.95
C LYS A 10 -0.12 -11.23 29.77
N VAL A 11 -0.91 -10.49 29.01
CA VAL A 11 -1.55 -10.99 27.78
C VAL A 11 -0.97 -10.23 26.59
N ALA A 12 -0.67 -10.97 25.52
CA ALA A 12 -0.22 -10.41 24.26
C ALA A 12 -1.41 -10.11 23.35
N PHE A 13 -1.44 -8.91 22.77
CA PHE A 13 -2.41 -8.52 21.76
C PHE A 13 -1.74 -7.62 20.72
N VAL A 14 -2.42 -7.43 19.59
CA VAL A 14 -1.96 -6.54 18.53
C VAL A 14 -2.44 -5.12 18.85
N GLU A 15 -1.52 -4.26 19.25
CA GLU A 15 -1.81 -2.85 19.53
C GLU A 15 -1.90 -2.02 18.24
N ASP A 16 -0.84 -2.04 17.43
CA ASP A 16 -0.78 -1.35 16.14
C ASP A 16 -0.05 -2.19 15.10
N SER A 17 -0.81 -2.72 14.14
CA SER A 17 -0.29 -3.55 13.04
C SER A 17 0.60 -2.76 12.06
N ARG A 18 0.46 -1.43 11.95
CA ARG A 18 1.23 -0.61 11.00
C ARG A 18 2.70 -0.51 11.40
N ARG A 19 3.00 -0.62 12.69
CA ARG A 19 4.37 -0.52 13.21
C ARG A 19 5.19 -1.79 12.99
N ASP A 20 4.56 -2.87 12.55
CA ASP A 20 5.27 -4.10 12.20
C ASP A 20 5.98 -3.94 10.85
N THR A 21 7.28 -4.26 10.82
CA THR A 21 8.08 -4.31 9.58
C THR A 21 7.94 -5.64 8.84
N CYS A 22 7.15 -6.57 9.40
CA CYS A 22 6.94 -7.92 8.89
C CYS A 22 8.25 -8.72 8.75
N SER A 23 9.10 -8.70 9.79
CA SER A 23 10.38 -9.42 9.82
C SER A 23 10.26 -10.95 9.75
N ARG A 24 9.06 -11.49 10.04
CA ARG A 24 8.76 -12.93 10.06
C ARG A 24 9.52 -13.73 11.12
N GLU A 25 10.09 -13.05 12.12
CA GLU A 25 10.86 -13.68 13.20
C GLU A 25 10.04 -14.72 13.98
N VAL A 26 8.71 -14.55 14.04
CA VAL A 26 7.79 -15.48 14.71
C VAL A 26 7.91 -16.93 14.22
N PHE A 27 8.30 -17.16 12.97
CA PHE A 27 8.43 -18.52 12.41
C PHE A 27 9.74 -19.22 12.80
N ARG A 28 10.68 -18.52 13.46
CA ARG A 28 11.91 -19.13 13.99
C ARG A 28 11.69 -19.81 15.35
N HIS A 29 10.54 -19.54 15.97
CA HIS A 29 10.15 -20.02 17.27
C HIS A 29 9.03 -21.07 17.10
N GLU A 30 9.32 -22.34 17.35
CA GLU A 30 8.35 -23.45 17.15
C GLU A 30 7.10 -23.30 18.05
N ASP A 31 7.24 -22.66 19.21
CA ASP A 31 6.16 -22.35 20.15
C ASP A 31 5.19 -21.26 19.65
N LEU A 32 5.64 -20.38 18.75
CA LEU A 32 4.86 -19.24 18.24
C LEU A 32 4.39 -19.42 16.80
N LYS A 33 5.01 -20.34 16.06
CA LYS A 33 4.80 -20.57 14.64
C LYS A 33 3.33 -20.84 14.29
N ASP A 34 2.67 -21.69 15.08
CA ASP A 34 1.28 -22.08 14.84
C ASP A 34 0.28 -21.18 15.61
N ALA A 35 0.77 -20.26 16.43
CA ALA A 35 -0.05 -19.35 17.23
C ALA A 35 -0.38 -18.04 16.51
N VAL A 36 0.30 -17.72 15.39
CA VAL A 36 0.21 -16.40 14.74
C VAL A 36 0.04 -16.53 13.22
N ASP A 37 -0.93 -15.78 12.69
CA ASP A 37 -1.17 -15.63 11.25
C ASP A 37 -0.67 -14.26 10.76
N LEU A 38 0.42 -14.25 9.98
CA LEU A 38 0.96 -13.04 9.34
C LEU A 38 0.34 -12.82 7.96
N LYS A 39 -0.46 -11.76 7.80
CA LYS A 39 -1.11 -11.39 6.53
C LYS A 39 -1.02 -9.88 6.27
N LYS A 40 -1.11 -9.50 5.00
CA LYS A 40 -1.25 -8.10 4.56
C LYS A 40 -2.60 -7.93 3.86
N VAL A 41 -3.26 -6.81 4.11
CA VAL A 41 -4.51 -6.44 3.42
C VAL A 41 -4.13 -5.94 2.02
N ARG A 42 -4.61 -6.62 0.98
CA ARG A 42 -4.20 -6.35 -0.42
C ARG A 42 -4.61 -4.96 -0.90
N ASP A 43 -5.75 -4.46 -0.44
CA ASP A 43 -6.34 -3.21 -0.91
C ASP A 43 -6.04 -2.02 0.01
N HIS A 44 -5.16 -2.20 1.01
CA HIS A 44 -4.77 -1.16 1.95
C HIS A 44 -3.30 -0.79 1.77
N PHE A 45 -3.07 0.32 1.07
CA PHE A 45 -1.74 0.83 0.75
C PHE A 45 -1.36 1.99 1.67
N ILE A 46 -0.12 1.96 2.16
CA ILE A 46 0.47 3.04 2.95
C ILE A 46 1.63 3.60 2.13
N PHE A 47 1.40 4.73 1.46
CA PHE A 47 2.42 5.41 0.67
C PHE A 47 3.27 6.33 1.55
N SER A 48 4.58 6.33 1.34
CA SER A 48 5.51 7.33 1.90
C SER A 48 6.15 8.06 0.73
N VAL A 49 5.99 9.38 0.67
CA VAL A 49 6.48 10.22 -0.42
C VAL A 49 7.40 11.28 0.17
N GLU A 50 8.66 11.25 -0.24
CA GLU A 50 9.68 12.21 0.16
C GLU A 50 10.03 13.10 -1.04
N SER A 51 10.09 14.41 -0.81
CA SER A 51 10.48 15.38 -1.84
C SER A 51 11.91 15.84 -1.65
N THR A 52 12.59 16.16 -2.75
CA THR A 52 13.92 16.78 -2.76
C THR A 52 13.90 18.28 -2.46
N GLY A 53 12.71 18.87 -2.31
CA GLY A 53 12.51 20.28 -1.91
C GLY A 53 12.06 21.22 -3.04
N ALA A 54 12.00 20.76 -4.29
CA ALA A 54 11.52 21.58 -5.41
C ALA A 54 10.00 21.80 -5.40
N LEU A 55 9.23 20.78 -4.98
CA LEU A 55 7.77 20.81 -4.88
C LEU A 55 7.34 20.08 -3.60
N PRO A 56 6.24 20.47 -2.95
CA PRO A 56 5.73 19.73 -1.81
C PRO A 56 5.24 18.33 -2.25
N PRO A 57 5.39 17.29 -1.41
CA PRO A 57 5.07 15.90 -1.78
C PRO A 57 3.58 15.69 -2.10
N GLU A 58 2.69 16.49 -1.52
CA GLU A 58 1.25 16.47 -1.83
C GLU A 58 0.96 16.81 -3.30
N VAL A 59 1.73 17.75 -3.87
CA VAL A 59 1.60 18.15 -5.27
C VAL A 59 2.16 17.05 -6.18
N LEU A 60 3.26 16.38 -5.79
CA LEU A 60 3.85 15.30 -6.57
C LEU A 60 2.85 14.15 -6.83
N VAL A 61 2.10 13.75 -5.80
CA VAL A 61 1.09 12.68 -5.95
C VAL A 61 -0.04 13.12 -6.88
N SER A 62 -0.52 14.36 -6.72
CA SER A 62 -1.54 14.93 -7.60
C SER A 62 -1.07 14.97 -9.06
N GLU A 63 0.15 15.44 -9.34
CA GLU A 63 0.69 15.50 -10.69
C GLU A 63 0.90 14.11 -11.30
N ALA A 64 1.34 13.13 -10.52
CA ALA A 64 1.47 11.75 -10.99
C ALA A 64 0.14 11.17 -11.49
N VAL A 65 -0.96 11.42 -10.76
CA VAL A 65 -2.30 10.98 -11.16
C VAL A 65 -2.78 11.71 -12.41
N LYS A 66 -2.51 13.01 -12.54
CA LYS A 66 -2.85 13.79 -13.74
C LYS A 66 -2.14 13.25 -14.98
N ILE A 67 -0.85 12.92 -14.87
CA ILE A 67 -0.06 12.34 -15.96
C ILE A 67 -0.64 10.98 -16.38
N LEU A 68 -1.02 10.14 -15.42
CA LEU A 68 -1.66 8.86 -15.72
C LEU A 68 -2.97 9.05 -16.49
N LYS A 69 -3.81 9.99 -16.03
CA LYS A 69 -5.06 10.34 -16.72
C LYS A 69 -4.82 10.86 -18.14
N ALA A 70 -3.85 11.76 -18.31
CA ALA A 70 -3.50 12.33 -19.61
C ALA A 70 -3.07 11.25 -20.62
N LYS A 71 -2.26 10.27 -20.17
CA LYS A 71 -1.86 9.13 -21.03
C LYS A 71 -3.06 8.34 -21.52
N CYS A 72 -4.01 8.03 -20.64
CA CYS A 72 -5.25 7.35 -21.05
C CYS A 72 -6.05 8.20 -22.04
N GLN A 73 -6.13 9.51 -21.83
CA GLN A 73 -6.83 10.43 -22.73
C GLN A 73 -6.18 10.50 -24.12
N THR A 74 -4.84 10.47 -24.21
CA THR A 74 -4.12 10.44 -25.49
C THR A 74 -4.47 9.19 -26.30
N PHE A 75 -4.49 8.01 -25.67
CA PHE A 75 -4.87 6.79 -26.39
C PHE A 75 -6.33 6.80 -26.84
N LEU A 76 -7.24 7.33 -26.01
CA LEU A 76 -8.64 7.47 -26.40
C LEU A 76 -8.78 8.41 -27.60
N SER A 77 -8.11 9.57 -27.59
CA SER A 77 -8.18 10.51 -28.71
C SER A 77 -7.55 9.94 -29.98
N GLU A 78 -6.48 9.16 -29.89
CA GLU A 78 -5.90 8.45 -31.04
C GLU A 78 -6.87 7.41 -31.62
N LEU A 79 -7.55 6.63 -30.77
CA LEU A 79 -8.56 5.67 -31.20
C LEU A 79 -9.77 6.37 -31.85
N ASP A 80 -10.23 7.48 -31.29
CA ASP A 80 -11.31 8.29 -31.85
C ASP A 80 -10.90 8.92 -33.19
N ASN A 81 -9.65 9.36 -33.33
CA ASN A 81 -9.13 9.88 -34.60
C ASN A 81 -8.96 8.77 -35.66
N LEU A 82 -8.88 7.51 -35.25
CA LEU A 82 -8.82 6.33 -36.13
C LEU A 82 -10.22 5.79 -36.50
N GLY A 83 -11.32 6.26 -35.89
CA GLY A 83 -12.69 5.77 -36.15
C GLY A 83 -13.72 6.88 -36.39
N PRO A 84 -14.57 6.81 -37.44
CA PRO A 84 -15.09 5.60 -38.07
C PRO A 84 -14.62 5.49 -39.53
N GLY A 85 -13.50 4.80 -39.77
CA GLY A 85 -12.97 4.61 -41.13
C GLY A 85 -12.11 3.36 -41.32
N GLY A 86 -12.15 2.41 -40.37
CA GLY A 86 -11.39 1.17 -40.40
C GLY A 86 -12.14 0.00 -41.03
N THR A 87 -12.67 0.17 -42.24
CA THR A 87 -12.93 -0.87 -43.27
C THR A 87 -13.38 -0.13 -44.52
N LYS A 88 -12.46 0.06 -45.46
CA LYS A 88 -12.83 -0.14 -46.87
C LYS A 88 -12.95 -1.63 -47.12
#